data_AF-A0A0C7ND50-F1
#
_entry.id   AF-A0A0C7ND50-F1
#
_cell.length_a   1.000
_cell.length_b   1.000
_cell.length_c   1.000
_cell.angle_alpha   90.00
_cell.angle_beta   90.00
_cell.angle_gamma   90.00
#
_symmetry.space_group_name_H-M   'P 1'
#
loop_
_entity.id
_entity.type
_entity.pdbx_description
1 polymer ?
#
loop_
_entity_poly.entity_id
_entity_poly.type
_entity_poly.pdbx_seq_one_letter_code
_entity_poly.pdbx_strand_id
1 'polypeptide(L)'
;MVLRVDSMKNGFLVVPFALNESEKLKECLKEAANIEDSALAHYMFMKKHQTKNENEQNCIFVVNLPLLTNLENLKKGISQILRQYGAVAHVSQLLHNDEFGLHDVDLSSLTSSLMSTGDAEEKRYTPRNTALLQFIDSASLENAWSALRKYSQEREDSKLVSWAFESPSLETFTNFYKPIDTEYLKEDVYSHMALFEQREQQAQEEAQSSIVDEDGFTLVVGKNTKSLNSIRKKIFNKNPLLKHEKIVKPPSMVDKKTKQDFYRFQIRERKKQEISELLKKFKQDQEKVKEMKSRRRFNPYS
;
A
#
# COMPACT_ATOMS: atom_id res chain seq x y z
N MET A 1 3.43 35.95 26.02
CA MET A 1 3.15 35.85 24.57
C MET A 1 3.62 34.48 24.10
N VAL A 2 2.71 33.50 24.03
CA VAL A 2 3.02 32.22 23.37
C VAL A 2 3.15 32.51 21.88
N LEU A 3 4.30 32.19 21.28
CA LEU A 3 4.52 32.33 19.85
C LEU A 3 3.61 31.33 19.12
N ARG A 4 2.44 31.78 18.66
CA ARG A 4 1.59 31.00 17.76
C ARG A 4 2.15 31.07 16.34
N VAL A 5 2.23 29.91 15.70
CA VAL A 5 2.70 29.75 14.33
C VAL A 5 1.49 29.64 13.45
N ASP A 6 1.25 30.63 12.59
CA ASP A 6 0.10 30.65 11.69
C ASP A 6 0.31 29.69 10.49
N SER A 7 1.54 29.66 9.95
CA SER A 7 1.86 28.84 8.79
C SER A 7 3.21 28.15 8.92
N MET A 8 3.24 26.88 8.52
CA MET A 8 4.46 26.08 8.44
C MET A 8 5.24 26.40 7.15
N LYS A 9 6.56 26.13 7.17
CA LYS A 9 7.48 26.41 6.04
C LYS A 9 7.05 25.77 4.70
N ASN A 10 6.35 24.64 4.77
CA ASN A 10 5.85 23.87 3.63
C ASN A 10 4.49 24.36 3.09
N GLY A 11 3.97 25.47 3.63
CA GLY A 11 2.73 26.11 3.22
C GLY A 11 1.46 25.54 3.85
N PHE A 12 1.58 24.75 4.92
CA PHE A 12 0.41 24.31 5.70
C PHE A 12 -0.03 25.41 6.66
N LEU A 13 -1.34 25.68 6.68
CA LEU A 13 -1.97 26.52 7.69
C LEU A 13 -2.18 25.72 8.97
N VAL A 14 -1.90 26.35 10.10
CA VAL A 14 -2.15 25.78 11.42
C VAL A 14 -3.53 26.21 11.88
N VAL A 15 -4.43 25.25 12.07
CA VAL A 15 -5.82 25.49 12.45
C VAL A 15 -6.05 24.92 13.86
N PRO A 16 -6.03 25.77 14.90
CA PRO A 16 -6.27 25.34 16.27
C PRO A 16 -7.77 25.16 16.54
N PHE A 17 -8.14 24.09 17.24
CA PHE A 17 -9.48 23.87 17.76
C PHE A 17 -9.42 23.69 19.27
N ALA A 18 -10.31 24.35 20.00
CA ALA A 18 -10.40 24.17 21.45
C ALA A 18 -10.94 22.76 21.76
N LEU A 19 -10.28 22.06 22.68
CA LEU A 19 -10.75 20.76 23.17
C LEU A 19 -11.87 20.93 24.19
N ASN A 20 -12.76 19.95 24.27
CA ASN A 20 -13.79 19.91 25.30
C ASN A 20 -13.14 19.86 26.69
N GLU A 21 -13.71 20.61 27.62
CA GLU A 21 -13.26 20.58 29.01
C GLU A 21 -13.58 19.24 29.66
N SER A 22 -12.57 18.63 30.29
CA SER A 22 -12.72 17.41 31.09
C SER A 22 -12.21 17.67 32.50
N GLU A 23 -13.01 17.34 33.50
CA GLU A 23 -12.67 17.54 34.92
C GLU A 23 -11.36 16.83 35.28
N LYS A 24 -11.19 15.59 34.81
CA LYS A 24 -9.96 14.82 35.03
C LYS A 24 -8.74 15.46 34.38
N LEU A 25 -8.89 16.06 33.19
CA LEU A 25 -7.79 16.77 32.55
C LEU A 25 -7.43 18.03 33.32
N LYS A 26 -8.41 18.75 33.86
CA LYS A 26 -8.18 19.92 34.72
C LYS A 26 -7.44 19.53 36.01
N GLU A 27 -7.79 18.40 36.62
CA GLU A 27 -7.09 17.86 37.79
C GLU A 27 -5.64 17.49 37.47
N CYS A 28 -5.40 16.72 36.39
CA CYS A 28 -4.04 16.35 35.98
C CYS A 28 -3.18 17.56 35.60
N LEU A 29 -3.75 18.59 34.96
CA LEU A 29 -3.02 19.81 34.62
C LEU A 29 -2.64 20.64 35.86
N LYS A 30 -3.51 20.69 36.86
CA LYS A 30 -3.24 21.33 38.15
C LYS A 30 -2.08 20.64 38.87
N GLU A 31 -2.03 19.31 38.85
CA GLU A 31 -0.96 18.53 39.46
C GLU A 31 0.37 18.62 38.70
N ALA A 32 0.33 18.63 37.36
CA ALA A 32 1.55 18.53 36.55
C ALA A 32 2.27 19.85 36.31
N ALA A 33 1.57 20.99 36.26
CA ALA A 33 2.15 22.19 35.65
C ALA A 33 1.98 23.51 36.43
N ASN A 34 1.17 23.59 37.50
CA ASN A 34 0.79 24.89 38.10
C ASN A 34 0.32 25.92 37.04
N ILE A 35 -0.23 25.45 35.92
CA ILE A 35 -0.78 26.30 34.86
C ILE A 35 -2.28 26.37 35.09
N GLU A 36 -2.72 27.47 35.71
CA GLU A 36 -4.13 27.82 35.79
C GLU A 36 -4.56 28.36 34.41
N ASP A 37 -5.47 27.64 33.75
CA ASP A 37 -6.30 28.14 32.65
C ASP A 37 -5.64 28.43 31.29
N SER A 38 -4.70 27.60 30.83
CA SER A 38 -4.40 27.56 29.39
C SER A 38 -5.39 26.67 28.65
N ALA A 39 -6.17 27.25 27.73
CA ALA A 39 -7.08 26.52 26.85
C ALA A 39 -6.28 25.52 26.00
N LEU A 40 -6.54 24.23 26.19
CA LEU A 40 -5.92 23.18 25.38
C LEU A 40 -6.51 23.20 23.97
N ALA A 41 -5.62 23.25 22.98
CA ALA A 41 -6.00 23.24 21.58
C ALA A 41 -5.43 22.03 20.85
N HIS A 42 -6.25 21.41 20.00
CA HIS A 42 -5.81 20.46 18.99
C HIS A 42 -5.45 21.21 17.71
N TYR A 43 -4.30 20.90 17.12
CA TYR A 43 -3.81 21.58 15.93
C TYR A 43 -3.96 20.69 14.70
N MET A 44 -4.82 21.11 13.77
CA MET A 44 -4.91 20.51 12.44
C MET A 44 -4.06 21.29 11.45
N PHE A 45 -3.53 20.61 10.43
CA PHE A 45 -2.79 21.27 9.35
C PHE A 45 -3.55 21.15 8.04
N MET A 46 -3.74 22.29 7.36
CA MET A 46 -4.53 22.34 6.13
C MET A 46 -3.72 22.94 4.98
N LYS A 47 -3.86 22.35 3.79
CA LYS A 47 -3.23 22.83 2.55
C LYS A 47 -4.16 22.61 1.36
N LYS A 48 -4.18 23.54 0.39
CA LYS A 48 -4.90 23.29 -0.88
C LYS A 48 -4.33 22.08 -1.58
N HIS A 49 -5.20 21.13 -1.96
CA HIS A 49 -4.81 19.95 -2.72
C HIS A 49 -4.68 20.31 -4.20
N GLN A 50 -3.63 19.82 -4.84
CA GLN A 50 -3.39 20.01 -6.28
C GLN A 50 -3.22 18.63 -6.90
N THR A 51 -4.12 18.29 -7.82
CA THR A 51 -4.17 16.96 -8.42
C THR A 51 -4.69 17.05 -9.86
N LYS A 52 -4.36 16.03 -10.65
CA LYS A 52 -4.89 15.85 -12.01
C LYS A 52 -6.14 14.98 -12.03
N ASN A 53 -6.42 14.27 -10.93
CA ASN A 53 -7.57 13.38 -10.83
C ASN A 53 -8.85 14.21 -10.69
N GLU A 54 -9.88 13.87 -11.46
CA GLU A 54 -11.14 14.61 -11.49
C GLU A 54 -11.91 14.50 -10.16
N ASN A 55 -11.91 13.32 -9.54
CA ASN A 55 -12.64 13.10 -8.29
C ASN A 55 -12.00 13.81 -7.08
N GLU A 56 -10.69 14.12 -7.15
CA GLU A 56 -9.98 14.84 -6.10
C GLU A 56 -9.91 16.37 -6.35
N GLN A 57 -10.64 16.89 -7.34
CA GLN A 57 -10.71 18.33 -7.59
C GLN A 57 -11.43 19.06 -6.45
N ASN A 58 -11.08 20.33 -6.27
CA ASN A 58 -11.65 21.21 -5.25
C ASN A 58 -11.50 20.67 -3.82
N CYS A 59 -10.34 20.08 -3.50
CA CYS A 59 -10.06 19.52 -2.19
C CYS A 59 -9.08 20.34 -1.34
N ILE A 60 -9.26 20.29 -0.02
CA ILE A 60 -8.27 20.69 0.97
C ILE A 60 -7.67 19.42 1.58
N PHE A 61 -6.34 19.33 1.56
CA PHE A 61 -5.59 18.29 2.25
C PHE A 61 -5.45 18.64 3.73
N VAL A 62 -5.94 17.75 4.58
CA VAL A 62 -6.01 17.91 6.02
C VAL A 62 -5.14 16.85 6.69
N VAL A 63 -4.36 17.26 7.69
CA VAL A 63 -3.44 16.39 8.45
C VAL A 63 -3.71 16.54 9.93
N ASN A 64 -3.51 15.45 10.67
CA ASN A 64 -3.71 15.37 12.11
C ASN A 64 -5.17 15.60 12.48
N LEU A 65 -6.07 14.80 11.90
CA LEU A 65 -7.48 14.87 12.23
C LEU A 65 -7.69 14.45 13.69
N PRO A 66 -8.65 15.07 14.41
CA PRO A 66 -9.10 14.60 15.70
C PRO A 66 -9.61 13.15 15.65
N LEU A 67 -9.65 12.50 16.81
CA LEU A 67 -10.19 11.16 16.96
C LEU A 67 -11.65 11.11 16.44
N LEU A 68 -12.01 10.03 15.76
CA LEU A 68 -13.36 9.75 15.24
C LEU A 68 -13.96 10.93 14.45
N THR A 69 -13.13 11.52 13.58
CA THR A 69 -13.60 12.61 12.73
C THR A 69 -14.53 12.06 11.65
N ASN A 70 -15.79 12.48 11.70
CA ASN A 70 -16.80 12.21 10.67
C ASN A 70 -17.04 13.45 9.80
N LEU A 71 -17.65 13.26 8.63
CA LEU A 71 -18.04 14.35 7.72
C LEU A 71 -18.89 15.42 8.43
N GLU A 72 -19.80 15.00 9.29
CA GLU A 72 -20.69 15.90 10.03
C GLU A 72 -19.94 16.78 11.03
N ASN A 73 -19.01 16.19 11.81
CA ASN A 73 -18.23 16.90 12.82
C ASN A 73 -17.31 17.93 12.16
N LEU A 74 -16.66 17.52 11.07
CA LEU A 74 -15.80 18.40 10.30
C LEU A 74 -16.61 19.53 9.65
N LYS A 75 -17.80 19.23 9.11
CA LYS A 75 -18.73 20.25 8.57
C LYS A 75 -19.20 21.22 9.64
N LYS A 76 -19.53 20.75 10.86
CA LYS A 76 -19.89 21.61 12.01
C LYS A 76 -18.72 22.55 12.35
N GLY A 77 -17.51 22.02 12.52
CA GLY A 77 -16.31 22.79 12.86
C GLY A 77 -15.96 23.85 11.81
N ILE A 78 -15.95 23.47 10.53
CA ILE A 78 -15.69 24.43 9.44
C ILE A 78 -16.81 25.46 9.32
N SER A 79 -18.07 25.06 9.48
CA SER A 79 -19.20 25.99 9.42
C SER A 79 -19.13 27.02 10.54
N GLN A 80 -18.65 26.66 11.74
CA GLN A 80 -18.44 27.60 12.83
C GLN A 80 -17.34 28.61 12.49
N ILE A 81 -16.21 28.17 11.93
CA ILE A 81 -15.13 29.07 11.45
C ILE A 81 -15.68 30.01 10.37
N LEU A 82 -16.38 29.47 9.37
CA LEU A 82 -16.94 30.23 8.26
C LEU A 82 -17.92 31.32 8.74
N ARG A 83 -18.77 31.00 9.73
CA ARG A 83 -19.71 31.95 10.35
C ARG A 83 -18.99 33.12 11.03
N GLN A 84 -17.86 32.88 11.69
CA GLN A 84 -17.09 33.94 12.34
C GLN A 84 -16.56 34.98 11.33
N TYR A 85 -16.20 34.55 10.12
CA TYR A 85 -15.63 35.42 9.09
C TYR A 85 -16.60 35.80 7.96
N GLY A 86 -17.89 35.43 8.08
CA GLY A 86 -18.92 35.74 7.09
C GLY A 86 -18.72 35.06 5.73
N ALA A 87 -17.98 33.95 5.68
CA ALA A 87 -17.75 33.20 4.45
C ALA A 87 -18.80 32.08 4.29
N VAL A 88 -19.17 31.76 3.05
CA VAL A 88 -20.07 30.64 2.73
C VAL A 88 -19.33 29.65 1.86
N ALA A 89 -19.29 28.40 2.31
CA ALA A 89 -18.72 27.28 1.56
C ALA A 89 -19.50 25.99 1.87
N HIS A 90 -19.69 25.18 0.85
CA HIS A 90 -20.38 23.90 0.96
C HIS A 90 -19.40 22.74 0.78
N VAL A 91 -19.29 21.93 1.84
CA VAL A 91 -18.55 20.66 1.82
C VAL A 91 -19.42 19.59 1.17
N SER A 92 -18.85 18.88 0.20
CA SER A 92 -19.48 17.76 -0.49
C SER A 92 -19.23 16.46 0.25
N GLN A 93 -17.96 16.04 0.32
CA GLN A 93 -17.57 14.75 0.89
C GLN A 93 -16.21 14.79 1.58
N LEU A 94 -15.98 13.82 2.45
CA LEU A 94 -14.71 13.56 3.10
C LEU A 94 -14.11 12.30 2.48
N LEU A 95 -13.05 12.47 1.71
CA LEU A 95 -12.37 11.41 0.97
C LEU A 95 -11.18 10.88 1.78
N HIS A 96 -10.93 9.57 1.66
CA HIS A 96 -9.74 8.88 2.19
C HIS A 96 -9.48 9.08 3.70
N ASN A 97 -10.54 9.10 4.50
CA ASN A 97 -10.41 9.17 5.96
C ASN A 97 -10.16 7.78 6.55
N ASP A 98 -8.90 7.39 6.68
CA ASP A 98 -8.49 6.17 7.38
C ASP A 98 -7.68 6.50 8.64
N GLU A 99 -8.38 6.59 9.76
CA GLU A 99 -7.78 6.87 11.07
C GLU A 99 -7.04 5.65 11.64
N PHE A 100 -7.66 4.47 11.49
CA PHE A 100 -7.19 3.24 12.11
C PHE A 100 -6.20 2.45 11.22
N GLY A 101 -6.07 2.81 9.95
CA GLY A 101 -5.19 2.13 8.99
C GLY A 101 -5.72 0.76 8.58
N LEU A 102 -7.05 0.60 8.56
CA LEU A 102 -7.69 -0.67 8.19
C LEU A 102 -7.71 -0.88 6.67
N HIS A 103 -7.63 0.22 5.91
CA HIS A 103 -7.75 0.24 4.45
C HIS A 103 -6.43 0.62 3.76
N ASP A 104 -5.31 0.63 4.48
CA ASP A 104 -3.97 0.92 3.94
C ASP A 104 -3.59 0.00 2.76
N VAL A 105 -4.03 -1.25 2.79
CA VAL A 105 -3.76 -2.25 1.75
C VAL A 105 -5.04 -2.96 1.35
N ASP A 106 -5.49 -2.73 0.12
CA ASP A 106 -6.61 -3.48 -0.45
C ASP A 106 -6.15 -4.85 -0.96
N LEU A 107 -6.45 -5.89 -0.20
CA LEU A 107 -6.17 -7.29 -0.57
C LEU A 107 -6.99 -7.76 -1.77
N SER A 108 -8.16 -7.16 -2.01
CA SER A 108 -9.08 -7.55 -3.09
C SER A 108 -8.49 -7.19 -4.45
N SER A 109 -8.03 -5.95 -4.64
CA SER A 109 -7.38 -5.51 -5.89
C SER A 109 -6.02 -6.16 -6.14
N LEU A 110 -5.27 -6.51 -5.08
CA LEU A 110 -3.99 -7.21 -5.23
C LEU A 110 -4.15 -8.63 -5.80
N THR A 111 -5.18 -9.33 -5.36
CA THR A 111 -5.41 -10.73 -5.73
C THR A 111 -6.31 -10.86 -6.96
N SER A 112 -7.37 -10.06 -7.03
CA SER A 112 -8.39 -10.08 -8.07
C SER A 112 -8.38 -8.79 -8.88
N SER A 113 -8.62 -8.91 -10.19
CA SER A 113 -8.87 -7.75 -11.05
C SER A 113 -10.35 -7.62 -11.42
N LEU A 114 -11.21 -8.47 -10.85
CA LEU A 114 -12.63 -8.55 -11.19
C LEU A 114 -13.42 -7.37 -10.61
N MET A 115 -12.98 -6.87 -9.46
CA MET A 115 -13.56 -5.70 -8.80
C MET A 115 -12.75 -4.43 -9.05
N SER A 116 -11.70 -4.52 -9.89
CA SER A 116 -10.88 -3.37 -10.24
C SER A 116 -11.61 -2.60 -11.35
N THR A 117 -11.97 -1.35 -11.08
CA THR A 117 -12.50 -0.41 -12.08
C THR A 117 -11.40 0.05 -13.04
N GLY A 118 -10.13 -0.23 -12.71
CA GLY A 118 -8.98 0.17 -13.52
C GLY A 118 -8.67 1.67 -13.42
N ASP A 119 -9.36 2.38 -12.54
CA ASP A 119 -9.15 3.80 -12.31
C ASP A 119 -7.81 4.03 -11.60
N ALA A 120 -7.17 5.15 -11.92
CA ALA A 120 -5.92 5.58 -11.28
C ALA A 120 -6.04 5.78 -9.76
N GLU A 121 -7.26 5.72 -9.22
CA GLU A 121 -7.62 5.87 -7.81
C GLU A 121 -7.27 4.65 -6.96
N GLU A 122 -7.25 3.44 -7.54
CA GLU A 122 -7.00 2.19 -6.80
C GLU A 122 -5.61 2.09 -6.18
N LYS A 123 -4.68 2.97 -6.59
CA LYS A 123 -3.30 2.99 -6.11
C LYS A 123 -2.95 4.32 -5.45
N ARG A 124 -3.94 5.00 -4.87
CA ARG A 124 -3.71 6.25 -4.17
C ARG A 124 -3.16 5.98 -2.78
N TYR A 125 -1.88 6.30 -2.58
CA TYR A 125 -1.28 6.29 -1.24
C TYR A 125 -1.56 7.64 -0.55
N THR A 126 -2.39 7.63 0.49
CA THR A 126 -2.54 8.75 1.41
C THR A 126 -1.73 8.47 2.68
N PRO A 127 -0.94 9.45 3.18
CA PRO A 127 -0.27 9.28 4.46
C PRO A 127 -1.27 9.04 5.59
N ARG A 128 -0.85 8.31 6.63
CA ARG A 128 -1.68 8.03 7.81
C ARG A 128 -2.18 9.31 8.48
N ASN A 129 -3.42 9.28 8.99
CA ASN A 129 -4.07 10.41 9.65
C ASN A 129 -4.10 11.68 8.79
N THR A 130 -4.41 11.49 7.51
CA THR A 130 -4.68 12.56 6.57
C THR A 130 -6.00 12.29 5.86
N ALA A 131 -6.66 13.34 5.41
CA ALA A 131 -7.90 13.22 4.66
C ALA A 131 -7.99 14.33 3.61
N LEU A 132 -8.83 14.10 2.59
CA LEU A 132 -9.16 15.10 1.58
C LEU A 132 -10.58 15.60 1.82
N LEU A 133 -10.71 16.88 2.08
CA LEU A 133 -12.00 17.54 2.23
C LEU A 133 -12.42 18.15 0.89
N GLN A 134 -13.45 17.59 0.27
CA GLN A 134 -13.94 18.07 -1.02
C GLN A 134 -15.06 19.11 -0.88
N PHE A 135 -14.95 20.18 -1.64
CA PHE A 135 -15.97 21.21 -1.79
C PHE A 135 -16.74 21.01 -3.09
N ILE A 136 -17.99 21.50 -3.13
CA ILE A 136 -18.83 21.42 -4.32
C ILE A 136 -18.21 22.22 -5.48
N ASP A 137 -17.77 23.45 -5.20
CA ASP A 137 -17.27 24.38 -6.20
C ASP A 137 -15.87 24.92 -5.85
N SER A 138 -15.13 25.36 -6.87
CA SER A 138 -13.84 26.05 -6.68
C SER A 138 -13.97 27.37 -5.90
N ALA A 139 -15.06 28.10 -6.10
CA ALA A 139 -15.36 29.32 -5.34
C ALA A 139 -15.58 29.03 -3.84
N SER A 140 -16.27 27.93 -3.52
CA SER A 140 -16.45 27.49 -2.13
C SER A 140 -15.12 27.15 -1.46
N LEU A 141 -14.20 26.51 -2.19
CA LEU A 141 -12.85 26.23 -1.70
C LEU A 141 -12.06 27.52 -1.44
N GLU A 142 -12.08 28.48 -2.35
CA GLU A 142 -11.35 29.75 -2.18
C GLU A 142 -11.90 30.56 -1.00
N ASN A 143 -13.23 30.62 -0.86
CA ASN A 143 -13.88 31.25 0.29
C ASN A 143 -13.47 30.59 1.60
N ALA A 144 -13.55 29.25 1.67
CA ALA A 144 -13.14 28.50 2.86
C ALA A 144 -11.66 28.69 3.18
N TRP A 145 -10.79 28.66 2.18
CA TRP A 145 -9.36 28.86 2.37
C TRP A 145 -9.04 30.26 2.89
N SER A 146 -9.72 31.30 2.38
CA SER A 146 -9.54 32.67 2.85
C SER A 146 -9.96 32.84 4.32
N ALA A 147 -11.05 32.18 4.73
CA ALA A 147 -11.51 32.19 6.11
C ALA A 147 -10.57 31.41 7.03
N LEU A 148 -10.11 30.23 6.62
CA LEU A 148 -9.14 29.42 7.38
C LEU A 148 -7.80 30.16 7.57
N ARG A 149 -7.36 30.91 6.55
CA ARG A 149 -6.15 31.74 6.65
C ARG A 149 -6.30 32.86 7.67
N LYS A 150 -7.47 33.52 7.71
CA LYS A 150 -7.77 34.56 8.72
C LYS A 150 -7.83 33.94 10.12
N TYR A 151 -8.52 32.80 10.26
CA TYR A 151 -8.63 32.07 11.51
C TYR A 151 -7.27 31.63 12.08
N SER A 152 -6.37 31.20 11.21
CA SER A 152 -5.01 30.81 11.61
C SER A 152 -4.17 31.98 12.16
N GLN A 153 -4.47 33.21 11.74
CA GLN A 153 -3.82 34.43 12.23
C GLN A 153 -4.47 34.98 13.51
N GLU A 154 -5.61 34.43 13.92
CA GLU A 154 -6.35 34.88 15.10
C GLU A 154 -5.57 34.52 16.36
N ARG A 155 -5.35 35.53 17.22
CA ARG A 155 -4.54 35.39 18.45
C ARG A 155 -5.37 35.31 19.72
N GLU A 156 -6.67 35.53 19.61
CA GLU A 156 -7.59 35.51 20.75
C GLU A 156 -8.09 34.08 21.01
N ASP A 157 -7.80 33.57 22.20
CA ASP A 157 -8.22 32.22 22.62
C ASP A 157 -9.75 32.11 22.78
N SER A 158 -10.43 33.23 23.05
CA SER A 158 -11.89 33.31 23.16
C SER A 158 -12.63 33.09 21.84
N LYS A 159 -11.96 33.29 20.70
CA LYS A 159 -12.52 33.07 19.36
C LYS A 159 -12.23 31.67 18.81
N LEU A 160 -11.51 30.84 19.56
CA LEU A 160 -11.24 29.47 19.14
C LEU A 160 -12.54 28.67 19.04
N VAL A 161 -12.69 28.00 17.92
CA VAL A 161 -13.83 27.11 17.69
C VAL A 161 -13.63 25.83 18.51
N SER A 162 -14.63 25.49 19.33
CA SER A 162 -14.65 24.23 20.09
C SER A 162 -14.90 23.06 19.15
N TRP A 163 -13.99 22.09 19.14
CA TRP A 163 -14.24 20.81 18.48
C TRP A 163 -15.09 19.93 19.39
N ALA A 164 -16.37 19.81 19.07
CA ALA A 164 -17.26 18.90 19.77
C ALA A 164 -16.88 17.45 19.44
N PHE A 165 -16.08 16.83 20.30
CA PHE A 165 -15.81 15.40 20.23
C PHE A 165 -17.04 14.64 20.76
N GLU A 166 -17.73 13.93 19.89
CA GLU A 166 -18.77 12.97 20.28
C GLU A 166 -18.08 11.70 20.77
N SER A 167 -17.89 11.60 22.09
CA SER A 167 -17.30 10.40 22.69
C SER A 167 -18.22 9.21 22.48
N PRO A 168 -17.71 8.08 21.93
CA PRO A 168 -18.49 6.86 21.81
C PRO A 168 -19.09 6.45 23.14
N SER A 169 -20.37 6.10 23.13
CA SER A 169 -21.04 5.60 24.31
C SER A 169 -20.63 4.15 24.59
N LEU A 170 -20.93 3.66 25.80
CA LEU A 170 -20.77 2.24 26.11
C LEU A 170 -21.56 1.37 25.12
N GLU A 171 -22.73 1.85 24.68
CA GLU A 171 -23.55 1.17 23.68
C GLU A 171 -22.79 0.97 22.38
N THR A 172 -22.10 1.99 21.88
CA THR A 172 -21.25 1.89 20.68
C THR A 172 -20.22 0.78 20.81
N PHE A 173 -19.55 0.66 21.97
CA PHE A 173 -18.58 -0.41 22.19
C PHE A 173 -19.23 -1.78 22.32
N THR A 174 -20.37 -1.89 23.01
CA THR A 174 -21.10 -3.15 23.12
C THR A 174 -21.66 -3.61 21.77
N ASN A 175 -21.97 -2.67 20.87
CA ASN A 175 -22.49 -2.96 19.54
C ASN A 175 -21.47 -3.71 18.68
N PHE A 176 -20.16 -3.54 18.89
CA PHE A 176 -19.14 -4.33 18.18
C PHE A 176 -19.21 -5.84 18.48
N TYR A 177 -19.78 -6.21 19.63
CA TYR A 177 -19.98 -7.62 20.01
C TYR A 177 -21.34 -8.17 19.57
N LYS A 178 -22.24 -7.33 19.04
CA LYS A 178 -23.53 -7.79 18.54
C LYS A 178 -23.33 -8.59 17.26
N PRO A 179 -24.01 -9.75 17.10
CA PRO A 179 -24.06 -10.44 15.81
C PRO A 179 -24.60 -9.52 14.73
N ILE A 180 -23.99 -9.59 13.54
CA ILE A 180 -24.50 -8.90 12.35
C ILE A 180 -25.87 -9.49 12.01
N ASP A 181 -26.80 -8.64 11.56
CA ASP A 181 -28.12 -9.08 11.14
C ASP A 181 -28.01 -10.08 9.97
N THR A 182 -28.63 -11.24 10.16
CA THR A 182 -28.53 -12.36 9.22
C THR A 182 -29.29 -12.11 7.92
N GLU A 183 -30.34 -11.30 7.93
CA GLU A 183 -31.11 -10.98 6.71
C GLU A 183 -30.30 -10.01 5.84
N TYR A 184 -29.78 -8.94 6.44
CA TYR A 184 -28.85 -8.02 5.80
C TYR A 184 -27.64 -8.74 5.20
N LEU A 185 -26.97 -9.60 5.99
CA LEU A 185 -25.78 -10.31 5.51
C LEU A 185 -26.09 -11.26 4.35
N LYS A 186 -27.25 -11.93 4.37
CA LYS A 186 -27.67 -12.78 3.26
C LYS A 186 -27.85 -11.96 1.99
N GLU A 187 -28.62 -10.88 2.06
CA GLU A 187 -28.90 -10.03 0.89
C GLU A 187 -27.61 -9.44 0.30
N ASP A 188 -26.74 -8.90 1.16
CA ASP A 188 -25.44 -8.35 0.75
C ASP A 188 -24.57 -9.41 0.06
N VAL A 189 -24.41 -10.58 0.66
CA VAL A 189 -23.63 -11.68 0.06
C VAL A 189 -24.26 -12.18 -1.23
N TYR A 190 -25.58 -12.33 -1.32
CA TYR A 190 -26.25 -12.75 -2.54
C TYR A 190 -26.04 -11.76 -3.68
N SER A 191 -26.17 -10.46 -3.38
CA SER A 191 -25.94 -9.40 -4.37
C SER A 191 -24.48 -9.41 -4.87
N HIS A 192 -23.53 -9.56 -3.94
CA HIS A 192 -22.11 -9.59 -4.26
C HIS A 192 -21.71 -10.85 -5.03
N MET A 193 -22.28 -12.02 -4.71
CA MET A 193 -22.06 -13.27 -5.45
C MET A 193 -22.63 -13.21 -6.86
N ALA A 194 -23.85 -12.69 -7.05
CA ALA A 194 -24.43 -12.53 -8.38
C ALA A 194 -23.57 -11.62 -9.27
N LEU A 195 -23.11 -10.50 -8.72
CA LEU A 195 -22.22 -9.57 -9.43
C LEU A 195 -20.85 -10.20 -9.74
N PHE A 196 -20.30 -10.97 -8.79
CA PHE A 196 -19.03 -11.67 -8.98
C PHE A 196 -19.13 -12.75 -10.07
N GLU A 197 -20.18 -13.56 -10.07
CA GLU A 197 -20.42 -14.60 -11.09
C GLU A 197 -20.60 -13.98 -12.47
N GLN A 198 -21.34 -12.87 -12.57
CA GLN A 198 -21.49 -12.14 -13.83
C GLN A 198 -20.14 -11.69 -14.39
N ARG A 199 -19.28 -11.10 -13.55
CA ARG A 199 -17.95 -10.64 -13.98
C ARG A 199 -16.99 -11.80 -14.27
N GLU A 200 -17.07 -12.89 -13.53
CA GLU A 200 -16.25 -14.09 -13.80
C GLU A 200 -16.63 -14.71 -15.16
N GLN A 201 -17.93 -14.78 -15.47
CA GLN A 201 -18.40 -15.25 -16.77
C GLN A 201 -17.93 -14.34 -17.92
N GLN A 202 -18.07 -13.03 -17.77
CA GLN A 202 -17.58 -12.07 -18.77
C GLN A 202 -16.06 -12.21 -19.00
N ALA A 203 -15.26 -12.28 -17.92
CA ALA A 203 -13.82 -12.46 -18.03
C ALA A 203 -13.42 -13.81 -18.65
N GLN A 204 -14.24 -14.85 -18.43
CA GLN A 204 -14.05 -16.17 -19.04
C GLN A 204 -14.30 -16.14 -20.54
N GLU A 205 -15.40 -15.52 -20.95
CA GLU A 205 -15.77 -15.36 -22.36
C GLU A 205 -14.74 -14.54 -23.11
N GLU A 206 -14.31 -13.41 -22.53
CA GLU A 206 -13.21 -12.59 -23.08
C GLU A 206 -11.93 -13.41 -23.23
N ALA A 207 -11.55 -14.19 -22.20
CA ALA A 207 -10.35 -15.01 -22.25
C ALA A 207 -10.42 -16.17 -23.25
N GLN A 208 -11.61 -16.74 -23.50
CA GLN A 208 -11.80 -17.83 -24.47
C GLN A 208 -12.10 -17.34 -25.90
N SER A 209 -12.45 -16.07 -26.06
CA SER A 209 -12.65 -15.46 -27.36
C SER A 209 -11.36 -15.51 -28.19
N SER A 210 -11.51 -15.57 -29.52
CA SER A 210 -10.37 -15.55 -30.43
C SER A 210 -9.80 -14.13 -30.52
N ILE A 211 -8.97 -13.75 -29.54
CA ILE A 211 -8.25 -12.49 -29.53
C ILE A 211 -7.13 -12.58 -30.58
N VAL A 212 -7.23 -11.73 -31.61
CA VAL A 212 -6.24 -11.58 -32.68
C VAL A 212 -5.62 -10.19 -32.58
N ASP A 213 -4.30 -10.11 -32.52
CA ASP A 213 -3.56 -8.86 -32.47
C ASP A 213 -3.57 -8.10 -33.81
N GLU A 214 -3.15 -6.82 -33.80
CA GLU A 214 -3.03 -5.98 -35.00
C GLU A 214 -2.12 -6.59 -36.08
N ASP A 215 -1.09 -7.35 -35.66
CA ASP A 215 -0.16 -8.07 -36.54
C ASP A 215 -0.70 -9.46 -36.98
N GLY A 216 -1.92 -9.83 -36.58
CA GLY A 216 -2.58 -11.07 -36.99
C GLY A 216 -2.24 -12.32 -36.17
N PHE A 217 -1.58 -12.17 -35.01
CA PHE A 217 -1.29 -13.31 -34.12
C PHE A 217 -2.48 -13.65 -33.22
N THR A 218 -2.82 -14.94 -33.12
CA THR A 218 -3.87 -15.43 -32.21
C THR A 218 -3.29 -15.81 -30.84
N LEU A 219 -3.90 -15.33 -29.76
CA LEU A 219 -3.51 -15.69 -28.40
C LEU A 219 -3.89 -17.15 -28.08
N VAL A 220 -2.91 -17.98 -27.73
CA VAL A 220 -3.16 -19.37 -27.30
C VAL A 220 -3.58 -19.38 -25.83
N VAL A 221 -4.83 -19.75 -25.58
CA VAL A 221 -5.39 -19.86 -24.24
C VAL A 221 -5.67 -21.33 -23.89
N GLY A 222 -5.36 -21.71 -22.64
CA GLY A 222 -5.67 -23.06 -22.15
C GLY A 222 -7.17 -23.21 -21.87
N LYS A 223 -7.74 -24.39 -22.13
CA LYS A 223 -9.18 -24.70 -22.00
C LYS A 223 -9.83 -24.23 -20.68
N ASN A 224 -9.11 -24.35 -19.56
CA ASN A 224 -9.61 -24.03 -18.21
C ASN A 224 -9.08 -22.69 -17.68
N THR A 225 -8.57 -21.82 -18.55
CA THR A 225 -8.07 -20.51 -18.12
C THR A 225 -9.24 -19.61 -17.79
N LYS A 226 -9.20 -19.01 -16.60
CA LYS A 226 -10.27 -18.17 -16.05
C LYS A 226 -10.25 -16.69 -16.44
N SER A 227 -9.07 -16.15 -16.71
CA SER A 227 -8.87 -14.72 -16.95
C SER A 227 -7.52 -14.48 -17.63
N LEU A 228 -7.47 -13.46 -18.48
CA LEU A 228 -6.23 -13.00 -19.13
C LEU A 228 -5.18 -12.54 -18.12
N ASN A 229 -5.59 -11.87 -17.03
CA ASN A 229 -4.68 -11.43 -15.98
C ASN A 229 -4.00 -12.62 -15.26
N SER A 230 -4.69 -13.76 -15.16
CA SER A 230 -4.09 -15.00 -14.63
C SER A 230 -2.95 -15.49 -15.54
N ILE A 231 -3.13 -15.43 -16.87
CA ILE A 231 -2.07 -15.76 -17.83
C ILE A 231 -0.89 -14.80 -17.65
N ARG A 232 -1.15 -13.49 -17.61
CA ARG A 232 -0.12 -12.45 -17.46
C ARG A 232 0.71 -12.66 -16.19
N LYS A 233 0.06 -12.85 -15.04
CA LYS A 233 0.75 -13.13 -13.75
C LYS A 233 1.58 -14.41 -13.82
N LYS A 234 1.06 -15.49 -14.43
CA LYS A 234 1.81 -16.75 -14.60
C LYS A 234 3.05 -16.59 -15.48
N ILE A 235 2.96 -15.85 -16.58
CA ILE A 235 4.10 -15.58 -17.46
C ILE A 235 5.14 -14.73 -16.74
N PHE A 236 4.71 -13.66 -16.06
CA PHE A 236 5.58 -12.79 -15.28
C PHE A 236 6.34 -13.57 -14.20
N ASN A 237 5.65 -14.41 -13.42
CA ASN A 237 6.25 -15.22 -12.36
C ASN A 237 7.20 -16.33 -12.88
N LYS A 238 7.04 -16.74 -14.14
CA LYS A 238 7.94 -17.70 -14.81
C LYS A 238 9.21 -17.04 -15.34
N ASN A 239 9.29 -15.71 -15.38
CA ASN A 239 10.46 -15.02 -15.89
C ASN A 239 11.68 -15.32 -15.00
N PRO A 240 12.69 -16.06 -15.51
CA PRO A 240 13.85 -16.45 -14.72
C PRO A 240 14.72 -15.25 -14.30
N LEU A 241 14.59 -14.11 -15.00
CA LEU A 241 15.32 -12.87 -14.69
C LEU A 241 14.85 -12.21 -13.39
N LEU A 242 13.65 -12.53 -12.91
CA LEU A 242 13.10 -11.96 -11.67
C LEU A 242 13.46 -12.78 -10.42
N LYS A 243 13.94 -14.01 -10.59
CA LYS A 243 14.34 -14.86 -9.46
C LYS A 243 15.77 -14.51 -9.06
N HIS A 244 15.92 -13.83 -7.93
CA HIS A 244 17.20 -13.58 -7.24
C HIS A 244 17.80 -14.85 -6.61
N GLU A 245 17.56 -16.02 -7.19
CA GLU A 245 18.28 -17.23 -6.80
C GLU A 245 19.53 -17.34 -7.66
N LYS A 246 20.63 -17.79 -7.05
CA LYS A 246 21.91 -18.03 -7.72
C LYS A 246 21.62 -18.67 -9.07
N ILE A 247 22.19 -18.09 -10.13
CA ILE A 247 22.11 -18.60 -11.51
C ILE A 247 22.76 -19.99 -11.53
N VAL A 248 22.05 -21.01 -11.05
CA VAL A 248 22.30 -22.38 -11.39
C VAL A 248 21.85 -22.42 -12.83
N LYS A 249 22.81 -22.25 -13.75
CA LYS A 249 22.56 -22.40 -15.19
C LYS A 249 21.79 -23.71 -15.32
N PRO A 250 20.49 -23.71 -15.63
CA PRO A 250 19.80 -24.95 -15.89
C PRO A 250 20.58 -25.62 -17.04
N PRO A 251 20.87 -26.93 -16.98
CA PRO A 251 21.54 -27.60 -18.08
C PRO A 251 20.76 -27.25 -19.33
N SER A 252 21.43 -26.54 -20.24
CA SER A 252 20.76 -25.95 -21.39
C SER A 252 20.11 -27.07 -22.18
N MET A 253 19.07 -26.77 -22.96
CA MET A 253 18.51 -27.80 -23.85
C MET A 253 19.55 -28.39 -24.80
N VAL A 254 20.65 -27.65 -25.04
CA VAL A 254 21.84 -28.14 -25.72
C VAL A 254 22.47 -29.24 -24.87
N ASP A 255 22.80 -29.00 -23.59
CA ASP A 255 23.39 -30.02 -22.69
C ASP A 255 22.50 -31.28 -22.52
N LYS A 256 21.17 -31.12 -22.50
CA LYS A 256 20.23 -32.24 -22.40
C LYS A 256 20.09 -33.06 -23.67
N LYS A 257 20.28 -32.45 -24.85
CA LYS A 257 20.15 -33.11 -26.16
C LYS A 257 21.50 -33.44 -26.81
N THR A 258 22.60 -32.88 -26.30
CA THR A 258 23.95 -33.18 -26.77
C THR A 258 24.31 -34.58 -26.33
N LYS A 259 24.33 -35.49 -27.31
CA LYS A 259 25.01 -36.77 -27.15
C LYS A 259 26.49 -36.46 -26.91
N GLN A 260 27.02 -36.91 -25.77
CA GLN A 260 28.41 -36.66 -25.34
C GLN A 260 29.45 -37.42 -26.17
N ASP A 261 29.01 -38.29 -27.09
CA ASP A 261 29.83 -39.25 -27.83
C ASP A 261 29.70 -39.10 -29.35
N PHE A 262 28.98 -38.10 -29.83
CA PHE A 262 28.68 -37.99 -31.25
C PHE A 262 29.84 -37.42 -32.06
N TYR A 263 30.61 -36.48 -31.50
CA TYR A 263 31.68 -35.81 -32.21
C TYR A 263 33.07 -36.33 -31.84
N ARG A 264 33.95 -36.44 -32.84
CA ARG A 264 35.34 -36.88 -32.66
C ARG A 264 36.13 -36.00 -31.69
N PHE A 265 35.79 -34.72 -31.56
CA PHE A 265 36.43 -33.83 -30.59
C PHE A 265 36.07 -34.21 -29.14
N GLN A 266 34.82 -34.63 -28.88
CA GLN A 266 34.38 -35.11 -27.56
C GLN A 266 35.13 -36.39 -27.16
N ILE A 267 35.32 -37.31 -28.11
CA ILE A 267 36.12 -38.54 -27.90
C ILE A 267 37.59 -38.19 -27.61
N ARG A 268 38.19 -37.24 -28.34
CA ARG A 268 39.57 -36.79 -28.07
C ARG A 268 39.69 -36.12 -26.70
N GLU A 269 38.73 -35.32 -26.33
CA GLU A 269 38.73 -34.60 -25.04
C GLU A 269 38.59 -35.58 -23.87
N ARG A 270 37.71 -36.58 -23.98
CA ARG A 270 37.60 -37.66 -23.00
C ARG A 270 38.90 -38.45 -22.86
N LYS A 271 39.50 -38.87 -23.97
CA LYS A 271 40.80 -39.57 -23.94
C LYS A 271 41.89 -38.71 -23.30
N LYS A 272 41.90 -37.39 -23.54
CA LYS A 272 42.83 -36.47 -22.87
C LYS A 272 42.57 -36.39 -21.37
N GLN A 273 41.29 -36.35 -20.94
CA GLN A 273 40.92 -36.35 -19.52
C GLN A 273 41.33 -37.66 -18.84
N GLU A 274 41.04 -38.81 -19.45
CA GLU A 274 41.45 -40.13 -18.97
C GLU A 274 42.98 -40.23 -18.80
N ILE A 275 43.74 -39.79 -19.81
CA ILE A 275 45.21 -39.76 -19.73
C ILE A 275 45.68 -38.82 -18.60
N SER A 276 45.06 -37.65 -18.47
CA SER A 276 45.40 -36.69 -17.41
C SER A 276 45.13 -37.27 -16.00
N GLU A 277 44.02 -37.98 -15.82
CA GLU A 277 43.70 -38.67 -14.57
C GLU A 277 44.70 -39.79 -14.27
N LEU A 278 45.11 -40.54 -15.29
CA LEU A 278 46.09 -41.62 -15.14
C LEU A 278 47.47 -41.06 -14.74
N LEU A 279 47.89 -39.95 -15.33
CA LEU A 279 49.10 -39.24 -14.93
C LEU A 279 49.00 -38.69 -13.49
N LYS A 280 47.83 -38.17 -13.09
CA LYS A 280 47.60 -37.72 -11.70
C LYS A 280 47.70 -38.88 -10.71
N LYS A 281 47.05 -40.01 -10.99
CA LYS A 281 47.13 -41.22 -10.17
C LYS A 281 48.55 -41.76 -10.07
N PHE A 282 49.27 -41.82 -11.20
CA PHE A 282 50.67 -42.22 -11.21
C PHE A 282 51.56 -41.33 -10.35
N LYS A 283 51.35 -40.00 -10.41
CA LYS A 283 52.09 -39.05 -9.58
C LYS A 283 51.78 -39.22 -8.09
N GLN A 284 50.51 -39.46 -7.74
CA GLN A 284 50.09 -39.79 -6.38
C GLN A 284 50.72 -41.11 -5.90
N ASP A 285 50.77 -42.14 -6.75
CA ASP A 285 51.41 -43.41 -6.43
C ASP A 285 52.92 -43.26 -6.25
N GLN A 286 53.58 -42.45 -7.08
CA GLN A 286 55.00 -42.11 -6.90
C GLN A 286 55.26 -41.40 -5.57
N GLU A 287 54.41 -40.43 -5.20
CA GLU A 287 54.49 -39.73 -3.92
C GLU A 287 54.29 -40.71 -2.75
N LYS A 288 53.30 -41.60 -2.85
CA LYS A 288 53.02 -42.64 -1.87
C LYS A 288 54.19 -43.62 -1.72
N VAL A 289 54.81 -44.04 -2.84
CA VAL A 289 56.02 -44.88 -2.82
C VAL A 289 57.20 -44.15 -2.20
N LYS A 290 57.37 -42.84 -2.48
CA LYS A 290 58.42 -42.02 -1.85
C LYS A 290 58.23 -41.92 -0.34
N GLU A 291 56.99 -41.76 0.13
CA GLU A 291 56.63 -41.77 1.55
C GLU A 291 56.86 -43.15 2.19
N MET A 292 56.53 -44.24 1.51
CA MET A 292 56.82 -45.60 2.02
C MET A 292 58.31 -45.92 2.07
N LYS A 293 59.09 -45.43 1.10
CA LYS A 293 60.56 -45.53 1.09
C LYS A 293 61.21 -44.72 2.21
N SER A 294 60.76 -43.48 2.46
CA SER A 294 61.28 -42.68 3.58
C SER A 294 60.98 -43.32 4.94
N ARG A 295 59.82 -43.97 5.08
CA ARG A 295 59.44 -44.76 6.26
C ARG A 295 60.09 -46.16 6.31
N ARG A 296 60.95 -46.54 5.36
CA ARG A 296 61.59 -47.87 5.23
C ARG A 296 60.61 -49.07 5.24
N ARG A 297 59.38 -48.88 4.76
CA ARG A 297 58.32 -49.91 4.72
C ARG A 297 57.97 -50.36 3.29
N PHE A 298 58.76 -49.99 2.29
CA PHE A 298 58.54 -50.37 0.90
C PHE A 298 59.12 -51.76 0.59
N ASN A 299 58.27 -52.74 0.27
CA ASN A 299 58.68 -54.08 -0.19
C ASN A 299 58.25 -54.30 -1.66
N PRO A 300 59.19 -54.42 -2.61
CA PRO A 300 58.86 -54.50 -4.04
C PRO A 300 58.46 -55.89 -4.57
N TYR A 301 58.58 -56.97 -3.78
CA TYR A 301 58.36 -58.35 -4.24
C TYR A 301 57.41 -59.17 -3.35
N SER A 302 56.50 -58.51 -2.65
CA SER A 302 55.40 -59.19 -1.95
C SER A 302 54.10 -59.17 -2.73
#